data_AF-A0AAE3SBN2-F1
#
_entry.id   AF-A0AAE3SBN2-F1
#
_cell.length_a   1.000
_cell.length_b   1.000
_cell.length_c   1.000
_cell.angle_alpha   90.00
_cell.angle_beta   90.00
_cell.angle_gamma   90.00
#
_symmetry.space_group_name_H-M   'P 1'
#
loop_
_entity.id
_entity.type
_entity.pdbx_description
1 polymer ?
#
loop_
_entity_poly.entity_id
_entity_poly.type
_entity_poly.pdbx_seq_one_letter_code
_entity_poly.pdbx_strand_id
1 'polypeptide(L)'
;MFRKLTLTAAVALGLASGSAYAAGSESHIEDFDFSFEGPFGSYDTNQLQRGLQIYTEVCSSCHGLKFVAFRNLHDEGGPSLPEDQMRAYAEFYEVFDESLFDGEGDFRTATPADRFPESQLSTAPDLSLMAKA
;
A
#
# COMPACT_ATOMS: atom_id res chain seq x y z
N MET A 1 3.71 -1.66 -61.64
CA MET A 1 3.25 -2.33 -60.39
C MET A 1 4.29 -2.27 -59.28
N PHE A 2 5.57 -2.56 -59.55
CA PHE A 2 6.66 -2.47 -58.58
C PHE A 2 6.77 -1.13 -57.83
N ARG A 3 6.65 0.01 -58.51
CA ARG A 3 6.76 1.34 -57.88
C ARG A 3 5.63 1.67 -56.88
N LYS A 4 4.46 1.06 -57.05
CA LYS A 4 3.34 1.20 -56.10
C LYS A 4 3.57 0.33 -54.86
N LEU A 5 4.08 -0.88 -55.04
CA LEU A 5 4.43 -1.81 -53.96
C LEU A 5 5.57 -1.28 -53.08
N THR A 6 6.56 -0.61 -53.67
CA THR A 6 7.67 0.00 -52.90
C THR A 6 7.21 1.18 -52.05
N LEU A 7 6.24 1.97 -52.54
CA LEU A 7 5.71 3.10 -51.77
C LEU A 7 4.85 2.65 -50.59
N THR A 8 4.01 1.62 -50.77
CA THR A 8 3.22 1.06 -49.66
C THR A 8 4.09 0.38 -48.61
N ALA A 9 5.14 -0.32 -49.02
CA ALA A 9 6.09 -0.93 -48.07
C ALA A 9 6.82 0.12 -47.22
N ALA A 10 7.24 1.24 -47.82
CA ALA A 10 7.91 2.33 -47.10
C ALA A 10 6.99 3.04 -46.08
N VAL A 11 5.72 3.24 -46.43
CA VAL A 11 4.73 3.84 -45.53
C VAL A 11 4.37 2.88 -44.38
N ALA A 12 4.25 1.59 -44.66
CA ALA A 12 3.99 0.59 -43.62
C ALA A 12 5.15 0.47 -42.61
N LEU A 13 6.40 0.60 -43.07
CA LEU A 13 7.57 0.63 -42.18
C LEU A 13 7.63 1.92 -41.34
N GLY A 14 7.25 3.07 -41.91
CA GLY A 14 7.23 4.35 -41.20
C GLY A 14 6.17 4.45 -40.10
N LEU A 15 5.04 3.74 -40.25
CA LEU A 15 3.99 3.65 -39.23
C LEU A 15 4.32 2.64 -38.11
N ALA A 16 5.23 1.70 -38.36
CA ALA A 16 5.70 0.73 -37.36
C ALA A 16 6.83 1.28 -36.46
N SER A 17 7.44 2.41 -36.81
CA SER A 17 8.51 3.07 -36.06
C SER A 17 8.03 4.06 -34.99
N GLY A 18 6.74 4.06 -34.65
CA GLY A 18 6.22 4.79 -33.50
C GLY A 18 6.59 4.07 -32.20
N SER A 19 7.83 4.20 -31.75
CA SER A 19 8.19 3.90 -30.36
C SER A 19 7.36 4.82 -29.47
N ALA A 20 6.34 4.27 -28.81
CA ALA A 20 5.70 4.95 -27.71
C ALA A 20 6.72 5.01 -26.57
N TYR A 21 7.38 6.16 -26.41
CA TYR A 21 8.10 6.49 -25.18
C TYR A 21 7.06 6.81 -24.11
N ALA A 22 6.38 5.76 -23.63
CA ALA A 22 5.56 5.87 -22.44
C ALA A 22 6.50 5.87 -21.23
N ALA A 23 6.55 7.01 -20.55
CA ALA A 23 6.94 7.26 -19.15
C ALA A 23 8.14 6.49 -18.53
N GLY A 24 9.15 7.27 -18.13
CA GLY A 24 10.09 6.94 -17.06
C GLY A 24 11.45 6.44 -17.54
N SER A 25 12.44 7.33 -17.60
CA SER A 25 13.83 6.88 -17.45
C SER A 25 13.91 6.07 -16.16
N GLU A 26 14.57 4.91 -16.20
CA GLU A 26 14.91 4.13 -15.01
C GLU A 26 15.62 5.06 -14.01
N SER A 27 14.91 5.46 -12.97
CA SER A 27 15.46 6.29 -11.91
C SER A 27 16.36 5.40 -11.07
N HIS A 28 17.59 5.85 -10.82
CA HIS A 28 18.46 5.21 -9.84
C HIS A 28 17.74 5.15 -8.49
N ILE A 29 17.57 3.94 -7.96
CA ILE A 29 17.09 3.70 -6.61
C ILE A 29 18.33 3.37 -5.78
N GLU A 30 18.59 4.16 -4.75
CA GLU A 30 19.66 3.87 -3.82
C GLU A 30 19.32 2.62 -3.01
N ASP A 31 20.27 1.69 -2.96
CA ASP A 31 20.16 0.49 -2.13
C ASP A 31 20.60 0.84 -0.71
N PHE A 32 19.70 0.66 0.26
CA PHE A 32 19.96 0.97 1.66
C PHE A 32 20.01 -0.32 2.45
N ASP A 33 21.07 -0.51 3.24
CA ASP A 33 21.22 -1.68 4.12
C ASP A 33 20.14 -1.68 5.24
N PHE A 34 19.04 -2.40 5.05
CA PHE A 34 18.01 -2.56 6.07
C PHE A 34 18.32 -3.68 7.07
N SER A 35 17.82 -3.55 8.30
CA SER A 35 18.03 -4.52 9.39
C SER A 35 17.46 -5.92 9.13
N PHE A 36 16.46 -6.02 8.25
CA PHE A 36 15.79 -7.28 7.90
C PHE A 36 16.41 -8.01 6.71
N GLU A 37 17.51 -7.51 6.16
CA GLU A 37 18.16 -8.13 5.02
C GLU A 37 18.92 -9.42 5.38
N GLY A 38 19.01 -10.31 4.40
CA GLY A 38 19.67 -11.60 4.53
C GLY A 38 18.85 -12.67 5.29
N PRO A 39 19.35 -13.91 5.35
CA PRO A 39 18.60 -15.06 5.88
C PRO A 39 18.34 -15.02 7.39
N PHE A 40 19.01 -14.13 8.12
CA PHE A 40 18.91 -14.00 9.57
C PHE A 40 18.53 -12.57 10.00
N GLY A 41 18.18 -11.69 9.05
CA GLY A 41 17.74 -10.33 9.35
C GLY A 41 16.39 -10.32 10.07
N SER A 42 16.15 -9.28 10.85
CA SER A 42 14.89 -9.05 11.54
C SER A 42 14.51 -7.58 11.48
N TYR A 43 13.21 -7.28 11.51
CA TYR A 43 12.75 -5.90 11.58
C TYR A 43 13.24 -5.19 12.86
N ASP A 44 13.66 -3.93 12.74
CA ASP A 44 13.87 -3.06 13.89
C ASP A 44 12.51 -2.57 14.40
N THR A 45 12.09 -3.09 15.56
CA THR A 45 10.82 -2.73 16.21
C THR A 45 10.67 -1.21 16.41
N ASN A 46 11.73 -0.49 16.79
CA ASN A 46 11.63 0.95 16.98
C ASN A 46 11.45 1.68 15.64
N GLN A 47 12.07 1.17 14.57
CA GLN A 47 11.84 1.70 13.22
C GLN A 47 10.39 1.47 12.78
N LEU A 48 9.81 0.30 13.06
CA LEU A 48 8.43 0.00 12.75
C LEU A 48 7.46 0.89 13.53
N GLN A 49 7.71 1.15 14.82
CA GLN A 49 6.87 2.07 15.62
C GLN A 49 6.91 3.51 15.09
N ARG A 50 8.09 4.02 14.70
CA ARG A 50 8.21 5.33 14.03
C ARG A 50 7.50 5.33 12.68
N GLY A 51 7.60 4.24 11.92
CA GLY A 51 6.90 4.06 10.65
C GLY A 51 5.38 4.08 10.81
N LEU A 52 4.85 3.43 11.85
CA LEU A 52 3.43 3.47 12.20
C LEU A 52 2.96 4.89 12.52
N GLN A 53 3.75 5.66 13.27
CA GLN A 53 3.45 7.06 13.55
C GLN A 53 3.37 7.88 12.24
N ILE A 54 4.35 7.75 11.35
CA ILE A 54 4.36 8.44 10.05
C ILE A 54 3.16 8.03 9.21
N TYR A 55 2.83 6.74 9.15
CA TYR A 55 1.64 6.27 8.47
C TYR A 55 0.38 6.93 9.03
N THR A 56 0.25 6.96 10.35
CA THR A 56 -0.91 7.53 11.06
C THR A 56 -1.06 9.02 10.75
N GLU A 57 0.02 9.78 10.83
CA GLU A 57 -0.01 11.25 10.75
C GLU A 57 0.03 11.80 9.33
N VAL A 58 0.53 11.03 8.36
CA VAL A 58 0.76 11.50 6.98
C VAL A 58 0.01 10.64 5.97
N CYS A 59 0.29 9.35 5.94
CA CYS A 59 -0.13 8.48 4.83
C CYS A 59 -1.63 8.11 4.90
N SER A 60 -2.17 7.94 6.11
CA SER A 60 -3.55 7.50 6.37
C SER A 60 -4.61 8.45 5.83
N SER A 61 -4.23 9.70 5.55
CA SER A 61 -5.11 10.70 4.94
C SER A 61 -5.51 10.34 3.50
N CYS A 62 -4.66 9.60 2.79
CA CYS A 62 -4.84 9.25 1.39
C CYS A 62 -4.82 7.75 1.13
N HIS A 63 -4.11 6.96 1.96
CA HIS A 63 -3.88 5.54 1.74
C HIS A 63 -4.46 4.68 2.86
N GLY A 64 -4.87 3.46 2.50
CA GLY A 64 -5.33 2.44 3.44
C GLY A 64 -4.34 1.30 3.66
N LEU A 65 -4.64 0.46 4.64
CA LEU A 65 -3.93 -0.78 4.99
C LEU A 65 -4.92 -1.93 5.23
N LYS A 66 -5.84 -2.17 4.28
CA LYS A 66 -7.02 -3.02 4.49
C LYS A 66 -6.74 -4.51 4.74
N PHE A 67 -5.49 -4.96 4.59
CA PHE A 67 -5.08 -6.32 4.91
C PHE A 67 -4.36 -6.44 6.24
N VAL A 68 -4.21 -5.35 6.99
CA VAL A 68 -3.59 -5.30 8.32
C VAL A 68 -4.66 -5.10 9.40
N ALA A 69 -4.69 -5.98 10.40
CA ALA A 69 -5.57 -5.84 11.57
C ALA A 69 -4.87 -5.07 12.70
N PHE A 70 -5.62 -4.37 13.55
CA PHE A 70 -5.01 -3.62 14.67
C PHE A 70 -4.25 -4.53 15.64
N ARG A 71 -4.73 -5.76 15.87
CA ARG A 71 -4.01 -6.77 16.65
C ARG A 71 -2.60 -7.07 16.13
N ASN A 72 -2.35 -6.89 14.82
CA ASN A 72 -1.02 -7.11 14.25
C ASN A 72 0.03 -6.11 14.78
N LEU A 73 -0.39 -4.99 15.36
CA LEU A 73 0.52 -4.03 15.99
C LEU A 73 1.14 -4.58 17.29
N HIS A 74 0.53 -5.60 17.91
CA HIS A 74 1.04 -6.29 19.09
C HIS A 74 1.87 -7.55 18.74
N ASP A 75 1.73 -8.09 17.52
CA ASP A 75 2.38 -9.34 17.13
C ASP A 75 3.92 -9.24 17.22
N GLU A 76 4.54 -10.33 17.68
CA GLU A 76 6.00 -10.45 17.71
C GLU A 76 6.60 -10.36 16.29
N GLY A 77 7.77 -9.72 16.18
CA GLY A 77 8.43 -9.46 14.89
C GLY A 77 7.86 -8.26 14.14
N GLY A 78 6.83 -7.59 14.67
CA GLY A 78 6.27 -6.33 14.17
C GLY A 78 6.62 -5.12 15.05
N PRO A 79 5.71 -4.13 15.14
CA PRO A 79 5.85 -3.01 16.07
C PRO A 79 5.84 -3.42 17.55
N SER A 80 5.34 -4.62 17.88
CA SER A 80 5.33 -5.20 19.24
C SER A 80 4.85 -4.22 20.30
N LEU A 81 3.80 -3.43 20.01
CA LEU A 81 3.22 -2.49 20.95
C LEU A 81 2.68 -3.24 22.16
N PRO A 82 2.77 -2.69 23.39
CA PRO A 82 2.00 -3.21 24.53
C PRO A 82 0.52 -3.34 24.18
N GLU A 83 -0.15 -4.39 24.69
CA GLU A 83 -1.53 -4.70 24.31
C GLU A 83 -2.49 -3.54 24.59
N ASP A 84 -2.31 -2.87 25.73
CA ASP A 84 -3.07 -1.68 26.11
C ASP A 84 -2.87 -0.51 25.14
N GLN A 85 -1.64 -0.31 24.64
CA GLN A 85 -1.35 0.71 23.64
C GLN A 85 -1.95 0.37 22.27
N MET A 86 -1.91 -0.90 21.85
CA MET A 86 -2.56 -1.33 20.60
C MET A 86 -4.08 -1.12 20.67
N ARG A 87 -4.71 -1.47 21.81
CA ARG A 87 -6.14 -1.23 22.04
C ARG A 87 -6.48 0.25 22.02
N ALA A 88 -5.73 1.07 22.76
CA ALA A 88 -5.91 2.52 22.76
C ALA A 88 -5.72 3.13 21.36
N TYR A 89 -4.79 2.59 20.57
CA TYR A 89 -4.61 3.03 19.18
C TYR A 89 -5.81 2.67 18.29
N ALA A 90 -6.36 1.46 18.43
CA ALA A 90 -7.54 1.04 17.68
C ALA A 90 -8.76 1.93 18.00
N GLU A 91 -8.89 2.39 19.25
CA GLU A 91 -10.00 3.26 19.68
C GLU A 91 -10.07 4.62 18.95
N PHE A 92 -8.99 5.06 18.28
CA PHE A 92 -9.02 6.25 17.43
C PHE A 92 -9.79 6.06 16.11
N TYR A 93 -10.22 4.83 15.82
CA TYR A 93 -10.89 4.48 14.58
C TYR A 93 -12.35 4.07 14.84
N GLU A 94 -13.21 4.47 13.91
CA GLU A 94 -14.58 3.97 13.81
C GLU A 94 -14.69 3.05 12.59
N VAL A 95 -15.43 1.96 12.76
CA VAL A 95 -15.70 0.99 11.70
C VAL A 95 -17.21 0.81 11.58
N PHE A 96 -17.68 0.73 10.34
CA PHE A 96 -19.08 0.43 10.06
C PHE A 96 -19.35 -1.05 10.30
N ASP A 97 -20.39 -1.34 11.08
CA ASP A 97 -20.84 -2.69 11.39
C ASP A 97 -22.32 -2.83 11.01
N GLU A 98 -22.57 -3.60 9.94
CA GLU A 98 -23.91 -3.84 9.40
C GLU A 98 -24.83 -4.57 10.38
N SER A 99 -24.28 -5.27 11.39
CA SER A 99 -25.08 -6.01 12.37
C SER A 99 -25.71 -5.13 13.45
N LEU A 100 -25.31 -3.86 13.53
CA LEU A 100 -25.86 -2.88 14.47
C LEU A 100 -27.20 -2.31 13.98
N PHE A 101 -27.90 -1.63 14.90
CA PHE A 101 -29.19 -0.97 14.66
C PHE A 101 -30.20 -1.88 13.91
N ASP A 102 -30.49 -3.05 14.49
CA ASP A 102 -31.42 -4.05 13.92
C ASP A 102 -31.11 -4.47 12.47
N GLY A 103 -29.84 -4.39 12.05
CA GLY A 103 -29.37 -4.76 10.71
C GLY A 103 -29.36 -3.61 9.71
N GLU A 104 -29.64 -2.38 10.13
CA GLU A 104 -29.47 -1.18 9.31
C GLU A 104 -28.00 -0.68 9.30
N GLY A 105 -27.21 -1.14 10.27
CA GLY A 105 -25.80 -0.84 10.43
C GLY A 105 -25.53 0.51 11.10
N ASP A 106 -24.42 0.58 11.84
CA ASP A 106 -23.95 1.81 12.48
C ASP A 106 -22.42 1.78 12.62
N PHE A 107 -21.83 2.93 12.91
CA PHE A 107 -20.42 3.02 13.27
C PHE A 107 -20.20 2.64 14.73
N ARG A 108 -19.14 1.87 14.97
CA ARG A 108 -18.64 1.57 16.32
C ARG A 108 -17.16 1.81 16.40
N THR A 109 -16.68 2.03 17.62
CA THR A 109 -15.25 2.01 17.92
C THR A 109 -14.63 0.69 17.45
N ALA A 110 -13.46 0.78 16.83
CA ALA A 110 -12.75 -0.39 16.34
C ALA A 110 -12.24 -1.26 17.50
N THR A 111 -12.19 -2.55 17.24
CA THR A 111 -11.61 -3.57 18.11
C THR A 111 -10.30 -4.09 17.50
N PRO A 112 -9.45 -4.80 18.27
CA PRO A 112 -8.23 -5.38 17.72
C PRO A 112 -8.43 -6.33 16.52
N ALA A 113 -9.62 -6.91 16.37
CA ALA A 113 -9.93 -7.82 15.27
C ALA A 113 -10.21 -7.07 13.95
N ASP A 114 -10.59 -5.79 14.05
CA ASP A 114 -10.86 -4.95 12.89
C ASP A 114 -9.57 -4.57 12.16
N ARG A 115 -9.73 -4.18 10.90
CA ARG A 115 -8.62 -3.78 10.02
C ARG A 115 -8.54 -2.28 9.88
N PHE A 116 -7.37 -1.81 9.46
CA PHE A 116 -7.23 -0.43 9.05
C PHE A 116 -8.20 -0.10 7.90
N PRO A 117 -8.71 1.15 7.84
CA PRO A 117 -9.59 1.58 6.76
C PRO A 117 -8.99 1.38 5.37
N GLU A 118 -9.86 1.21 4.38
CA GLU A 118 -9.46 1.29 2.98
C GLU A 118 -9.08 2.73 2.61
N SER A 119 -8.36 2.87 1.49
CA SER A 119 -8.09 4.19 0.90
C SER A 119 -9.40 4.93 0.63
N GLN A 120 -9.52 6.16 1.12
CA GLN A 120 -10.65 7.04 0.81
C GLN A 120 -10.56 7.63 -0.61
N LEU A 121 -9.41 7.49 -1.27
CA LEU A 121 -9.18 7.97 -2.63
C LEU A 121 -9.07 6.78 -3.59
N SER A 122 -9.98 6.70 -4.55
CA SER A 122 -10.02 5.64 -5.57
C SER A 122 -8.75 5.53 -6.42
N THR A 123 -7.98 6.62 -6.51
CA THR A 123 -6.71 6.69 -7.25
C THR A 123 -5.49 6.38 -6.38
N ALA A 124 -5.63 6.38 -5.05
CA ALA A 124 -4.51 6.07 -4.16
C ALA A 124 -4.49 4.55 -3.90
N PRO A 125 -3.36 3.88 -4.18
CA PRO A 125 -3.27 2.44 -3.95
C PRO A 125 -3.25 2.11 -2.46
N ASP A 126 -3.74 0.91 -2.13
CA ASP A 126 -3.59 0.34 -0.79
C ASP A 126 -2.12 -0.04 -0.53
N LEU A 127 -1.62 0.29 0.66
CA LEU A 127 -0.20 0.13 0.99
C LEU A 127 0.14 -1.22 1.63
N SER A 128 -0.83 -2.09 1.89
CA SER A 128 -0.60 -3.33 2.65
C SER A 128 0.46 -4.24 2.03
N LEU A 129 0.61 -4.20 0.70
CA LEU A 129 1.55 -5.05 -0.06
C LEU A 129 2.41 -4.25 -1.06
N MET A 130 2.43 -2.92 -0.97
CA MET A 130 3.12 -2.08 -1.96
C MET A 130 4.61 -2.37 -2.09
N ALA A 131 5.27 -2.78 -0.99
CA ALA A 131 6.67 -3.17 -1.00
C ALA A 131 6.97 -4.49 -1.75
N LYS A 132 5.94 -5.16 -2.28
CA LYS A 132 6.04 -6.42 -3.05
C LYS A 132 5.29 -6.37 -4.39
N ALA A 133 4.73 -5.20 -4.76
CA ALA A 133 3.86 -5.03 -5.90
C ALA A 133 4.62 -5.02 -7.25
#